data_AF-A0A1Y1QFC6-F1
#
_entry.id   AF-A0A1Y1QFC6-F1
#
_cell.length_a   1.000
_cell.length_b   1.000
_cell.length_c   1.000
_cell.angle_alpha   90.00
_cell.angle_beta   90.00
_cell.angle_gamma   90.00
#
_symmetry.space_group_name_H-M   'P 1'
#
loop_
_entity.id
_entity.type
_entity.pdbx_description
1 polymer ?
#
loop_
_entity_poly.entity_id
_entity_poly.type
_entity_poly.pdbx_seq_one_letter_code
_entity_poly.pdbx_strand_id
1 'polypeptide(L)'
;MAEAINVFVSYSWDVERKTGIVDELEKLCQYRNIRLLRDNNVIKHGELIQQFMDKLTGGEHVITVFSKPYFQSPWCMYELLKTWQKGDFHLRTHPIIADDCDLQNAAYRIDVVDYWVAEHQKIEALLQGRNAALFVKEYEKANMLRDISQNASELMNFAAGRLTTALVELKAQNYAQLLDCIQPIKPSDVQVELLSDADFLAEVRQNIDVDLKKSDVFKEHIIQNCGIDFGESQQLHEYLLEQCMAGEFVAVIQNIQSAFVDCFDFLTEDGDVGALRKLHQAAEGSISKLVLFNVKNDWMEQYREECSKRSHHDHVLPQMSFSGVEVVSSREARTIPKFHRDKHGLDLQGGKGVALETGFRAKDVVRDVIKRLYTKVMERELTTVLDENKAVSILQKTIQQRKQQKNLKLRKNYFLLLPDEANSALADKMVQDRLKTLLPDLSFIRLKSDCHEATFIVEDEDLMVAIGEFFTTLEEYNPK
;
A
#
# COMPACT_ATOMS: atom_id res chain seq x y z
N MET A 1 26.11 8.13 -2.19
CA MET A 1 24.76 8.17 -2.80
C MET A 1 24.77 7.22 -3.97
N ALA A 2 23.82 6.28 -4.06
CA ALA A 2 23.72 5.38 -5.20
C ALA A 2 23.37 6.18 -6.47
N GLU A 3 24.00 5.86 -7.59
CA GLU A 3 23.76 6.54 -8.87
C GLU A 3 22.34 6.25 -9.37
N ALA A 4 21.63 7.29 -9.83
CA ALA A 4 20.25 7.16 -10.27
C ALA A 4 20.15 6.34 -11.56
N ILE A 5 19.16 5.45 -11.65
CA ILE A 5 18.94 4.65 -12.86
C ILE A 5 18.22 5.54 -13.88
N ASN A 6 18.81 5.67 -15.06
CA ASN A 6 18.17 6.36 -16.17
C ASN A 6 17.19 5.42 -16.88
N VAL A 7 15.95 5.87 -17.05
CA VAL A 7 14.90 5.09 -17.71
C VAL A 7 14.29 5.95 -18.79
N PHE A 8 14.28 5.47 -20.03
CA PHE A 8 13.61 6.18 -21.12
C PHE A 8 12.15 5.79 -21.21
N VAL A 9 11.26 6.74 -21.48
CA VAL A 9 9.85 6.46 -21.77
C VAL A 9 9.55 6.82 -23.23
N SER A 10 9.18 5.81 -24.00
CA SER A 10 8.70 5.95 -25.38
C SER A 10 7.17 5.97 -25.36
N TYR A 11 6.59 7.08 -25.80
CA TYR A 11 5.14 7.30 -25.77
C TYR A 11 4.70 8.26 -26.88
N SER A 12 3.42 8.20 -27.24
CA SER A 12 2.81 9.22 -28.09
C SER A 12 2.33 10.40 -27.23
N TRP A 13 2.62 11.62 -27.65
CA TRP A 13 2.10 12.83 -26.99
C TRP A 13 0.58 12.88 -26.91
N ASP A 14 -0.12 12.26 -27.86
CA ASP A 14 -1.58 12.18 -27.84
C ASP A 14 -2.10 11.33 -26.68
N VAL A 15 -1.37 10.27 -26.33
CA VAL A 15 -1.67 9.44 -25.15
C VAL A 15 -1.41 10.25 -23.89
N GLU A 16 -0.29 10.96 -23.83
CA GLU A 16 0.04 11.74 -22.64
C GLU A 16 -0.98 12.83 -22.37
N ARG A 17 -1.36 13.60 -23.40
CA ARG A 17 -2.41 14.62 -23.26
C ARG A 17 -3.75 14.05 -22.81
N LYS A 18 -4.06 12.80 -23.14
CA LYS A 18 -5.32 12.14 -22.75
C LYS A 18 -5.26 11.49 -21.37
N THR A 19 -4.10 10.97 -20.97
CA THR A 19 -4.01 10.03 -19.84
C THR A 19 -3.14 10.53 -18.68
N GLY A 20 -2.24 11.49 -18.91
CA GLY A 20 -1.26 11.98 -17.94
C GLY A 20 -0.31 10.90 -17.41
N ILE A 21 -0.15 9.80 -18.14
CA ILE A 21 0.60 8.62 -17.69
C ILE A 21 2.07 8.93 -17.41
N VAL A 22 2.73 9.71 -18.26
CA VAL A 22 4.14 10.04 -18.15
C VAL A 22 4.37 11.01 -17.00
N ASP A 23 3.51 12.02 -16.82
CA ASP A 23 3.57 12.91 -15.66
C ASP A 23 3.36 12.14 -14.33
N GLU A 24 2.47 11.15 -14.30
CA GLU A 24 2.29 10.25 -13.16
C GLU A 24 3.53 9.38 -12.91
N LEU A 25 4.09 8.78 -13.96
CA LEU A 25 5.32 7.98 -13.89
C LEU A 25 6.51 8.80 -13.42
N GLU A 26 6.69 10.03 -13.92
CA GLU A 26 7.79 10.92 -13.56
C GLU A 26 7.80 11.20 -12.05
N LYS A 27 6.62 11.53 -11.48
CA LYS A 27 6.46 11.71 -10.03
C LYS A 27 6.83 10.44 -9.26
N LEU A 28 6.36 9.28 -9.71
CA LEU A 28 6.61 8.01 -9.01
C LEU A 28 8.06 7.53 -9.12
N CYS A 29 8.71 7.79 -10.25
CA CYS A 29 10.12 7.48 -10.50
C CYS A 29 11.04 8.28 -9.57
N GLN A 30 10.71 9.55 -9.27
CA GLN A 30 11.47 10.37 -8.33
C GLN A 30 11.59 9.71 -6.95
N TYR A 31 10.52 9.07 -6.45
CA TYR A 31 10.53 8.36 -5.17
C TYR A 31 11.33 7.05 -5.17
N ARG A 32 11.86 6.62 -6.33
CA ARG A 32 12.60 5.35 -6.48
C ARG A 32 14.02 5.54 -6.99
N ASN A 33 14.56 6.76 -6.92
CA ASN A 33 15.87 7.11 -7.50
C ASN A 33 15.97 6.72 -9.00
N ILE A 34 14.84 6.80 -9.71
CA ILE A 34 14.74 6.60 -11.15
C ILE A 34 14.67 7.98 -11.80
N ARG A 35 15.60 8.26 -12.69
CA ARG A 35 15.55 9.43 -13.56
C ARG A 35 14.82 9.07 -14.85
N LEU A 36 13.56 9.46 -14.93
CA LEU A 36 12.76 9.28 -16.14
C LEU A 36 13.20 10.29 -17.20
N LEU A 37 13.68 9.79 -18.33
CA LEU A 37 14.03 10.55 -19.51
C LEU A 37 12.85 10.48 -20.48
N ARG A 38 12.26 11.65 -20.74
CA ARG A 38 11.14 11.80 -21.66
C ARG A 38 11.45 12.87 -22.69
N ASP A 39 10.86 12.73 -23.87
CA ASP A 39 10.90 13.77 -24.88
C ASP A 39 9.98 14.93 -24.47
N ASN A 40 10.55 16.11 -24.23
CA ASN A 40 9.83 17.33 -23.86
C ASN A 40 9.99 18.41 -24.93
N ASN A 41 9.07 19.37 -24.99
CA ASN A 41 8.99 20.46 -26.00
C ASN A 41 10.26 21.33 -26.15
N VAL A 42 11.33 21.05 -25.39
CA VAL A 42 12.59 21.80 -25.37
C VAL A 42 13.66 21.13 -26.23
N ILE A 43 13.54 19.83 -26.55
CA ILE A 43 14.53 19.07 -27.33
C ILE A 43 13.91 18.63 -28.67
N LYS A 44 14.68 18.68 -29.75
CA LYS A 44 14.20 18.24 -31.07
C LYS A 44 13.92 16.73 -31.02
N HIS A 45 12.70 16.36 -31.38
CA HIS A 45 12.26 14.97 -31.58
C HIS A 45 13.34 14.14 -32.29
N GLY A 46 13.74 13.02 -31.69
CA GLY A 46 14.69 12.05 -32.25
C GLY A 46 16.14 12.16 -31.78
N GLU A 47 16.64 13.34 -31.38
CA GLU A 47 18.03 13.49 -30.91
C GLU A 47 18.22 12.88 -29.51
N LEU A 48 17.22 13.02 -28.63
CA LEU A 48 17.28 12.54 -27.25
C LEU A 48 17.37 11.02 -27.18
N ILE A 49 16.53 10.31 -27.94
CA ILE A 49 16.56 8.86 -27.97
C ILE A 49 17.81 8.35 -28.66
N GLN A 50 18.28 8.97 -29.74
CA GLN A 50 19.53 8.53 -30.39
C GLN A 50 20.73 8.71 -29.45
N GLN A 51 20.84 9.85 -28.76
CA GLN A 51 21.86 10.07 -27.73
C GLN A 51 21.71 9.12 -26.53
N PHE A 52 20.48 8.78 -26.15
CA PHE A 52 20.22 7.78 -25.11
C PHE A 52 20.66 6.39 -25.58
N MET A 53 20.28 5.99 -26.79
CA MET A 53 20.60 4.70 -27.42
C MET A 53 22.10 4.50 -27.69
N ASP A 54 22.81 5.59 -27.98
CA ASP A 54 24.25 5.59 -28.20
C ASP A 54 25.02 5.47 -26.88
N LYS A 55 24.41 5.89 -25.76
CA LYS A 55 24.95 5.77 -24.40
C LYS A 55 24.54 4.47 -23.69
N LEU A 56 23.60 3.70 -24.24
CA LEU A 56 23.13 2.43 -23.67
C LEU A 56 24.26 1.40 -23.65
N THR A 57 24.63 0.96 -22.45
CA THR A 57 25.63 -0.11 -22.23
C THR A 57 25.00 -1.46 -21.89
N GLY A 58 23.67 -1.55 -21.86
CA GLY A 58 22.91 -2.81 -21.78
C GLY A 58 22.15 -3.02 -20.46
N GLY A 59 22.38 -2.17 -19.45
CA GLY A 59 21.75 -2.25 -18.13
C GLY A 59 20.56 -1.30 -17.91
N GLU A 60 20.23 -0.45 -18.88
CA GLU A 60 19.24 0.62 -18.74
C GLU A 60 17.85 0.22 -19.28
N HIS A 61 16.78 0.75 -18.68
CA HIS A 61 15.40 0.34 -18.95
C HIS A 61 14.65 1.29 -19.89
N VAL A 62 13.68 0.74 -20.62
CA VAL A 62 12.77 1.49 -21.51
C VAL A 62 11.32 1.14 -21.20
N ILE A 63 10.51 2.14 -20.85
CA ILE A 63 9.06 1.99 -20.72
C ILE A 63 8.43 2.30 -22.09
N THR A 64 7.66 1.37 -22.65
CA THR A 64 6.94 1.60 -23.92
C THR A 64 5.45 1.72 -23.66
N VAL A 65 4.87 2.88 -23.94
CA VAL A 65 3.44 3.14 -23.75
C VAL A 65 2.71 2.94 -25.08
N PHE A 66 2.29 1.71 -25.32
CA PHE A 66 1.60 1.29 -26.54
C PHE A 66 0.18 1.84 -26.61
N SER A 67 -0.14 2.33 -27.80
CA SER A 67 -1.44 2.85 -28.17
C SER A 67 -1.60 2.86 -29.68
N LYS A 68 -2.82 3.06 -30.20
CA LYS A 68 -3.03 3.27 -31.64
C LYS A 68 -2.21 4.46 -32.16
N PRO A 69 -2.20 5.66 -31.52
CA PRO A 69 -1.32 6.75 -31.92
C PRO A 69 0.18 6.44 -31.84
N TYR A 70 0.61 5.55 -30.93
CA TYR A 70 2.00 5.13 -30.84
C TYR A 70 2.42 4.36 -32.10
N PHE A 71 1.64 3.35 -32.50
CA PHE A 71 1.94 2.51 -33.66
C PHE A 71 1.79 3.22 -35.01
N GLN A 72 1.24 4.44 -35.02
CA GLN A 72 1.12 5.30 -36.20
C GLN A 72 2.10 6.49 -36.18
N SER A 73 2.88 6.65 -35.10
CA SER A 73 3.85 7.73 -34.98
C SER A 73 5.21 7.30 -35.55
N PRO A 74 5.76 8.03 -36.55
CA PRO A 74 7.06 7.68 -37.14
C PRO A 74 8.19 7.66 -36.12
N TRP A 75 8.14 8.58 -35.16
CA TRP A 75 9.14 8.66 -34.10
C TRP A 75 9.01 7.50 -33.12
N CYS A 76 7.81 7.21 -32.60
CA CYS A 76 7.61 6.09 -31.68
C CYS A 76 8.02 4.75 -32.30
N MET A 77 7.69 4.53 -33.58
CA MET A 77 8.08 3.31 -34.29
C MET A 77 9.58 3.26 -34.58
N TYR A 78 10.22 4.40 -34.87
CA TYR A 78 11.67 4.47 -34.98
C TYR A 78 12.36 4.15 -33.64
N GLU A 79 11.86 4.68 -32.52
CA GLU A 79 12.36 4.38 -31.18
C GLU A 79 12.22 2.89 -30.85
N LEU A 80 11.05 2.31 -31.12
CA LEU A 80 10.80 0.89 -30.94
C LEU A 80 11.77 0.04 -31.78
N LEU A 81 11.96 0.40 -33.05
CA LEU A 81 12.91 -0.26 -33.95
C LEU A 81 14.34 -0.20 -33.42
N LYS A 82 14.81 0.99 -33.01
CA LYS A 82 16.17 1.16 -32.47
C LYS A 82 16.36 0.39 -31.17
N THR A 83 15.32 0.35 -30.33
CA THR A 83 15.36 -0.41 -29.09
C THR A 83 15.46 -1.91 -29.40
N TRP A 84 14.68 -2.40 -30.36
CA TRP A 84 14.67 -3.80 -30.80
C TRP A 84 16.01 -4.22 -31.41
N GLN A 85 16.60 -3.40 -32.28
CA GLN A 85 17.90 -3.66 -32.93
C GLN A 85 19.08 -3.78 -31.95
N LYS A 86 19.00 -3.18 -30.75
CA LYS A 86 20.07 -3.24 -29.75
C LYS A 86 20.14 -4.56 -28.98
N GLY A 87 19.17 -5.46 -29.13
CA GLY A 87 19.15 -6.75 -28.43
C GLY A 87 18.75 -6.65 -26.95
N ASP A 88 18.62 -7.81 -26.30
CA ASP A 88 18.20 -8.01 -24.90
C ASP A 88 16.92 -7.27 -24.48
N PHE A 89 16.12 -6.84 -25.45
CA PHE A 89 14.95 -5.99 -25.28
C PHE A 89 13.99 -6.54 -24.22
N HIS A 90 13.77 -7.86 -24.21
CA HIS A 90 12.88 -8.53 -23.25
C HIS A 90 13.27 -8.31 -21.78
N LEU A 91 14.55 -8.08 -21.49
CA LEU A 91 15.06 -7.87 -20.12
C LEU A 91 14.99 -6.40 -19.68
N ARG A 92 14.92 -5.47 -20.65
CA ARG A 92 15.08 -4.02 -20.41
C ARG A 92 13.82 -3.23 -20.67
N THR A 93 12.80 -3.83 -21.27
CA THR A 93 11.59 -3.10 -21.69
C THR A 93 10.35 -3.49 -20.91
N HIS A 94 9.54 -2.47 -20.64
CA HIS A 94 8.36 -2.62 -19.80
C HIS A 94 7.15 -2.02 -20.53
N PRO A 95 6.39 -2.85 -21.25
CA PRO A 95 5.31 -2.37 -22.10
C PRO A 95 4.00 -2.18 -21.34
N ILE A 96 3.34 -1.06 -21.63
CA ILE A 96 2.05 -0.64 -21.07
C ILE A 96 1.08 -0.48 -22.24
N ILE A 97 -0.15 -0.96 -22.11
CA ILE A 97 -1.23 -0.66 -23.07
C ILE A 97 -2.08 0.48 -22.52
N ALA A 98 -2.10 1.62 -23.22
CA ALA A 98 -2.76 2.85 -22.77
C ALA A 98 -4.14 3.10 -23.40
N ASP A 99 -4.52 2.35 -24.43
CA ASP A 99 -5.82 2.41 -25.08
C ASP A 99 -6.32 1.01 -25.46
N ASP A 100 -7.25 0.93 -26.42
CA ASP A 100 -7.84 -0.30 -26.93
C ASP A 100 -7.02 -0.94 -28.07
N CYS A 101 -5.70 -0.70 -28.16
CA CYS A 101 -4.85 -1.42 -29.11
C CYS A 101 -4.78 -2.92 -28.74
N ASP A 102 -5.17 -3.78 -29.68
CA ASP A 102 -5.26 -5.22 -29.46
C ASP A 102 -4.10 -5.95 -30.15
N LEU A 103 -2.99 -6.05 -29.43
CA LEU A 103 -1.78 -6.70 -29.93
C LEU A 103 -1.97 -8.22 -30.15
N GLN A 104 -2.96 -8.86 -29.53
CA GLN A 104 -3.21 -10.29 -29.71
C GLN A 104 -4.02 -10.57 -30.97
N ASN A 105 -4.82 -9.61 -31.42
CA ASN A 105 -5.56 -9.69 -32.67
C ASN A 105 -4.63 -9.57 -33.90
N ALA A 106 -4.59 -10.64 -34.70
CA ALA A 106 -3.79 -10.70 -35.91
C ALA A 106 -4.19 -9.65 -36.96
N ALA A 107 -5.50 -9.36 -37.11
CA ALA A 107 -5.98 -8.37 -38.05
C ALA A 107 -5.48 -6.97 -37.66
N TYR A 108 -5.56 -6.61 -36.37
CA TYR A 108 -5.02 -5.34 -35.89
C TYR A 108 -3.52 -5.19 -36.18
N ARG A 109 -2.73 -6.26 -35.95
CA ARG A 109 -1.28 -6.23 -36.27
C ARG A 109 -1.03 -6.06 -37.77
N ILE A 110 -1.79 -6.76 -38.61
CA ILE A 110 -1.69 -6.63 -40.07
C ILE A 110 -2.04 -5.20 -40.51
N ASP A 111 -3.10 -4.60 -39.97
CA ASP A 111 -3.49 -3.22 -40.30
C ASP A 111 -2.38 -2.21 -39.99
N VAL A 112 -1.64 -2.41 -38.88
CA VAL A 112 -0.48 -1.57 -38.54
C VAL A 112 0.67 -1.77 -39.54
N VAL A 113 0.91 -3.00 -39.99
CA VAL A 113 1.94 -3.29 -41.01
C VAL A 113 1.57 -2.63 -42.34
N ASP A 114 0.34 -2.80 -42.78
CA ASP A 114 -0.16 -2.23 -44.03
C ASP A 114 -0.11 -0.70 -44.02
N TYR A 115 -0.41 -0.08 -42.87
CA TYR A 115 -0.24 1.36 -42.66
C TYR A 115 1.19 1.82 -42.96
N TRP A 116 2.21 1.14 -42.41
CA TRP A 116 3.61 1.54 -42.62
C TRP A 116 4.11 1.28 -44.04
N VAL A 117 3.66 0.20 -44.68
CA VAL A 117 3.93 -0.05 -46.10
C VAL A 117 3.37 1.09 -46.95
N ALA A 118 2.13 1.51 -46.70
CA ALA A 118 1.50 2.61 -47.41
C ALA A 118 2.22 3.96 -47.16
N GLU A 119 2.62 4.27 -45.92
CA GLU A 119 3.36 5.50 -45.61
C GLU A 119 4.74 5.55 -46.31
N HIS A 120 5.44 4.42 -46.40
CA HIS A 120 6.68 4.32 -47.14
C HIS A 120 6.48 4.55 -48.65
N GLN A 121 5.47 3.90 -49.25
CA GLN A 121 5.15 4.07 -50.68
C GLN A 121 4.78 5.52 -51.01
N LYS A 122 4.05 6.21 -50.13
CA LYS A 122 3.69 7.63 -50.32
C LYS A 122 4.92 8.52 -50.42
N ILE A 123 5.89 8.38 -49.51
CA ILE A 123 7.09 9.23 -49.53
C ILE A 123 8.02 8.87 -50.70
N GLU A 124 8.10 7.59 -51.07
CA GLU A 124 8.87 7.13 -52.22
C GLU A 124 8.34 7.74 -53.52
N ALA A 125 7.02 7.70 -53.73
CA ALA A 125 6.38 8.32 -54.89
C ALA A 125 6.61 9.84 -54.95
N LEU A 126 6.62 10.52 -53.79
CA LEU A 126 6.93 11.95 -53.72
C LEU A 126 8.39 12.24 -54.09
N LEU A 127 9.33 11.34 -53.79
CA LEU A 127 10.76 11.53 -54.05
C LEU A 127 11.21 11.03 -55.43
N GLN A 128 10.36 10.29 -56.15
CA GLN A 128 10.68 9.73 -57.45
C GLN A 128 11.19 10.80 -58.42
N GLY A 129 12.41 10.60 -58.95
CA GLY A 129 13.07 11.53 -59.87
C GLY A 129 13.64 12.81 -59.25
N ARG A 130 13.55 12.99 -57.92
CA ARG A 130 14.14 14.15 -57.22
C ARG A 130 15.59 13.90 -56.82
N ASN A 131 16.45 14.92 -56.91
CA ASN A 131 17.87 14.81 -56.56
C ASN A 131 18.08 14.69 -55.03
N ALA A 132 18.68 13.59 -54.58
CA ALA A 132 18.95 13.32 -53.17
C ALA A 132 19.81 14.39 -52.47
N ALA A 133 20.71 15.07 -53.20
CA ALA A 133 21.54 16.13 -52.64
C ALA A 133 20.75 17.42 -52.32
N LEU A 134 19.57 17.61 -52.94
CA LEU A 134 18.72 18.79 -52.71
C LEU A 134 17.63 18.53 -51.66
N PHE A 135 17.20 17.28 -51.50
CA PHE A 135 16.10 16.87 -50.63
C PHE A 135 16.58 15.93 -49.51
N VAL A 136 17.73 16.25 -48.91
CA VAL A 136 18.44 15.37 -47.97
C VAL A 136 17.53 14.90 -46.82
N LYS A 137 16.78 15.82 -46.20
CA LYS A 137 15.91 15.51 -45.06
C LYS A 137 14.72 14.63 -45.43
N GLU A 138 14.16 14.83 -46.62
CA GLU A 138 13.07 14.00 -47.12
C GLU A 138 13.56 12.58 -47.42
N TYR A 139 14.76 12.43 -47.97
CA TYR A 139 15.40 11.12 -48.18
C TYR A 139 15.79 10.44 -46.85
N GLU A 140 16.26 11.19 -45.84
CA GLU A 140 16.48 10.68 -44.48
C GLU A 140 15.17 10.14 -43.88
N LYS A 141 14.08 10.91 -44.00
CA LYS A 141 12.75 10.48 -43.57
C LYS A 141 12.27 9.25 -44.35
N ALA A 142 12.51 9.18 -45.64
CA ALA A 142 12.14 8.03 -46.47
C ALA A 142 12.89 6.76 -46.06
N ASN A 143 14.18 6.87 -45.74
CA ASN A 143 14.97 5.76 -45.19
C ASN A 143 14.42 5.31 -43.84
N MET A 144 14.10 6.25 -42.94
CA MET A 144 13.47 5.92 -41.65
C MET A 144 12.15 5.15 -41.83
N LEU A 145 11.27 5.62 -42.73
CA LEU A 145 9.99 4.96 -43.01
C LEU A 145 10.15 3.60 -43.70
N ARG A 146 11.16 3.45 -44.56
CA ARG A 146 11.54 2.16 -45.15
C ARG A 146 11.95 1.17 -44.06
N ASP A 147 12.84 1.59 -43.16
CA ASP A 147 13.35 0.72 -42.10
C ASP A 147 12.22 0.31 -41.14
N ILE A 148 11.29 1.23 -40.82
CA ILE A 148 10.09 0.90 -40.04
C ILE A 148 9.20 -0.09 -40.80
N SER A 149 8.88 0.16 -42.07
CA SER A 149 7.96 -0.69 -42.83
C SER A 149 8.49 -2.12 -43.04
N GLN A 150 9.79 -2.27 -43.29
CA GLN A 150 10.45 -3.57 -43.44
C GLN A 150 10.43 -4.40 -42.15
N ASN A 151 10.44 -3.74 -40.98
CA ASN A 151 10.48 -4.41 -39.68
C ASN A 151 9.13 -4.39 -38.96
N ALA A 152 8.10 -3.75 -39.51
CA ALA A 152 6.82 -3.52 -38.81
C ALA A 152 6.19 -4.83 -38.31
N SER A 153 6.21 -5.90 -39.13
CA SER A 153 5.65 -7.19 -38.72
C SER A 153 6.40 -7.79 -37.52
N GLU A 154 7.73 -7.72 -37.53
CA GLU A 154 8.56 -8.21 -36.44
C GLU A 154 8.37 -7.38 -35.18
N LEU A 155 8.28 -6.04 -35.28
CA LEU A 155 8.00 -5.16 -34.15
C LEU A 155 6.62 -5.43 -33.53
N MET A 156 5.60 -5.72 -34.36
CA MET A 156 4.26 -6.04 -33.87
C MET A 156 4.21 -7.42 -33.19
N ASN A 157 4.84 -8.44 -33.77
CA ASN A 157 4.94 -9.76 -33.15
C ASN A 157 5.76 -9.70 -31.86
N PHE A 158 6.83 -8.92 -31.88
CA PHE A 158 7.65 -8.62 -30.72
C PHE A 158 6.80 -7.98 -29.61
N ALA A 159 6.03 -6.93 -29.91
CA ALA A 159 5.17 -6.25 -28.95
C ALA A 159 4.08 -7.19 -28.38
N ALA A 160 3.49 -8.04 -29.23
CA ALA A 160 2.48 -9.01 -28.84
C ALA A 160 3.03 -10.15 -27.96
N GLY A 161 4.30 -10.52 -28.12
CA GLY A 161 4.98 -11.53 -27.32
C GLY A 161 5.39 -11.06 -25.91
N ARG A 162 5.02 -9.85 -25.51
CA ARG A 162 5.35 -9.29 -24.19
C ARG A 162 4.18 -9.43 -23.22
N LEU A 163 4.51 -9.58 -21.94
CA LEU A 163 3.55 -9.36 -20.88
C LEU A 163 3.24 -7.86 -20.84
N THR A 164 2.07 -7.48 -21.33
CA THR A 164 1.58 -6.11 -21.31
C THR A 164 0.61 -5.92 -20.15
N THR A 165 0.75 -4.82 -19.42
CA THR A 165 -0.22 -4.44 -18.39
C THR A 165 -1.10 -3.31 -18.90
N ALA A 166 -2.41 -3.42 -18.72
CA ALA A 166 -3.33 -2.34 -19.08
C ALA A 166 -3.12 -1.13 -18.14
N LEU A 167 -3.19 0.08 -18.69
CA LEU A 167 -2.97 1.31 -17.93
C LEU A 167 -3.91 1.44 -16.72
N VAL A 168 -5.16 1.01 -16.86
CA VAL A 168 -6.13 1.02 -15.75
C VAL A 168 -5.64 0.16 -14.58
N GLU A 169 -5.06 -1.00 -14.87
CA GLU A 169 -4.53 -1.91 -13.86
C GLU A 169 -3.26 -1.37 -13.21
N LEU A 170 -2.39 -0.73 -13.99
CA LEU A 170 -1.20 -0.06 -13.46
C LEU A 170 -1.57 1.12 -12.55
N LYS A 171 -2.52 1.97 -12.96
CA LYS A 171 -3.01 3.07 -12.13
C LYS A 171 -3.60 2.57 -10.82
N ALA A 172 -4.41 1.50 -10.85
CA ALA A 172 -4.97 0.88 -9.66
C ALA A 172 -3.90 0.30 -8.71
N GLN A 173 -2.70 0.03 -9.22
CA GLN A 173 -1.55 -0.47 -8.46
C GLN A 173 -0.47 0.60 -8.25
N ASN A 174 -0.77 1.87 -8.55
CA ASN A 174 0.17 2.97 -8.48
C ASN A 174 1.52 2.67 -9.18
N TYR A 175 1.44 1.98 -10.32
CA TYR A 175 2.57 1.56 -11.16
C TYR A 175 3.61 0.67 -10.44
N ALA A 176 3.28 0.09 -9.28
CA ALA A 176 4.21 -0.68 -8.45
C ALA A 176 4.86 -1.84 -9.23
N GLN A 177 4.06 -2.67 -9.90
CA GLN A 177 4.54 -3.80 -10.70
C GLN A 177 5.56 -3.39 -11.77
N LEU A 178 5.31 -2.27 -12.46
CA LEU A 178 6.19 -1.73 -13.48
C LEU A 178 7.52 -1.25 -12.88
N LEU A 179 7.41 -0.46 -11.81
CA LEU A 179 8.57 0.16 -11.19
C LEU A 179 9.42 -0.84 -10.41
N ASP A 180 8.82 -1.90 -9.86
CA ASP A 180 9.53 -2.99 -9.17
C ASP A 180 10.41 -3.81 -10.14
N CYS A 181 9.99 -3.93 -11.41
CA CYS A 181 10.78 -4.57 -12.46
C CYS A 181 11.98 -3.72 -12.92
N ILE A 182 11.92 -2.40 -12.74
CA ILE A 182 12.96 -1.44 -13.14
C ILE A 182 13.95 -1.25 -12.01
N GLN A 183 13.46 -0.84 -10.85
CA GLN A 183 14.23 -0.70 -9.64
C GLN A 183 13.37 -1.27 -8.50
N PRO A 184 13.58 -2.53 -8.12
CA PRO A 184 12.89 -3.09 -6.99
C PRO A 184 13.23 -2.24 -5.77
N ILE A 185 12.20 -1.98 -4.94
CA ILE A 185 12.41 -1.30 -3.68
C ILE A 185 13.37 -2.18 -2.86
N LYS A 186 14.63 -1.75 -2.76
CA LYS A 186 15.55 -2.32 -1.77
C LYS A 186 14.99 -1.95 -0.40
N PRO A 187 14.90 -2.88 0.55
CA PRO A 187 14.41 -2.59 1.91
C PRO A 187 15.12 -1.40 2.57
N SER A 188 16.34 -1.09 2.13
CA SER A 188 17.18 0.01 2.62
C SER A 188 16.86 1.40 2.06
N ASP A 189 16.15 1.52 0.93
CA ASP A 189 15.95 2.80 0.22
C ASP A 189 14.52 3.35 0.37
N VAL A 190 13.69 2.72 1.20
CA VAL A 190 12.42 3.28 1.66
C VAL A 190 12.69 4.34 2.73
N GLN A 191 13.04 5.54 2.30
CA GLN A 191 12.56 6.73 3.01
C GLN A 191 11.23 7.13 2.36
N VAL A 192 10.21 6.29 2.55
CA VAL A 192 8.96 6.89 3.04
C VAL A 192 9.42 7.58 4.31
N GLU A 193 9.25 8.90 4.43
CA GLU A 193 9.22 9.50 5.76
C GLU A 193 8.08 8.76 6.48
N LEU A 194 8.44 7.63 7.10
CA LEU A 194 7.64 6.94 8.08
C LEU A 194 7.44 8.04 9.09
N LEU A 195 6.22 8.60 9.14
CA LEU A 195 5.83 9.58 10.14
C LEU A 195 6.56 9.20 11.42
N SER A 196 7.38 10.10 11.96
CA SER A 196 8.07 9.76 13.19
C SER A 196 7.01 9.38 14.22
N ASP A 197 7.39 8.65 15.25
CA ASP A 197 6.42 8.26 16.27
C ASP A 197 5.73 9.48 16.92
N ALA A 198 6.45 10.60 16.98
CA ALA A 198 5.96 11.90 17.38
C ALA A 198 4.96 12.47 16.36
N ASP A 199 5.27 12.46 15.06
CA ASP A 199 4.35 12.94 14.03
C ASP A 199 3.07 12.09 13.98
N PHE A 200 3.21 10.78 14.18
CA PHE A 200 2.08 9.87 14.29
C PHE A 200 1.20 10.22 15.51
N LEU A 201 1.76 10.48 16.70
CA LEU A 201 0.94 10.96 17.84
C LEU A 201 0.31 12.31 17.57
N ALA A 202 1.02 13.23 16.91
CA ALA A 202 0.46 14.53 16.58
C ALA A 202 -0.77 14.37 15.67
N GLU A 203 -0.70 13.49 14.67
CA GLU A 203 -1.85 13.17 13.82
C GLU A 203 -2.97 12.47 14.60
N VAL A 204 -2.65 11.52 15.49
CA VAL A 204 -3.64 10.83 16.34
C VAL A 204 -4.35 11.82 17.27
N ARG A 205 -3.60 12.73 17.91
CA ARG A 205 -4.12 13.79 18.79
C ARG A 205 -5.17 14.63 18.08
N GLN A 206 -4.88 15.09 16.86
CA GLN A 206 -5.85 15.84 16.04
C GLN A 206 -7.07 15.01 15.67
N ASN A 207 -6.90 13.71 15.39
CA ASN A 207 -8.01 12.84 15.04
C ASN A 207 -8.95 12.52 16.22
N ILE A 208 -8.49 12.60 17.48
CA ILE A 208 -9.36 12.44 18.67
C ILE A 208 -10.36 13.59 18.70
N ASP A 209 -9.92 14.82 18.50
CA ASP A 209 -10.80 15.99 18.43
C ASP A 209 -11.87 15.85 17.33
N VAL A 210 -11.45 15.40 16.15
CA VAL A 210 -12.34 15.13 15.01
C VAL A 210 -13.38 14.07 15.34
N ASP A 211 -13.01 13.02 16.09
CA ASP A 211 -13.94 11.97 16.46
C ASP A 211 -14.92 12.41 17.54
N LEU A 212 -14.48 13.17 18.55
CA LEU A 212 -15.36 13.76 19.56
C LEU A 212 -16.38 14.73 18.95
N LYS A 213 -15.97 15.53 17.95
CA LYS A 213 -16.86 16.45 17.19
C LYS A 213 -17.92 15.76 16.33
N LYS A 214 -17.91 14.42 16.23
CA LYS A 214 -19.00 13.71 15.54
C LYS A 214 -20.30 13.75 16.33
N SER A 215 -20.24 13.90 17.66
CA SER A 215 -21.41 13.96 18.54
C SER A 215 -21.18 15.01 19.63
N ASP A 216 -21.77 16.18 19.46
CA ASP A 216 -21.66 17.27 20.45
C ASP A 216 -22.29 16.87 21.79
N VAL A 217 -23.41 16.14 21.76
CA VAL A 217 -24.07 15.60 22.96
C VAL A 217 -23.13 14.68 23.74
N PHE A 218 -22.40 13.82 23.05
CA PHE A 218 -21.41 12.94 23.69
C PHE A 218 -20.28 13.71 24.33
N LYS A 219 -19.75 14.70 23.61
CA LYS A 219 -18.72 15.59 24.12
C LYS A 219 -19.19 16.29 25.40
N GLU A 220 -20.41 16.82 25.43
CA GLU A 220 -21.00 17.49 26.59
C GLU A 220 -21.14 16.55 27.80
N HIS A 221 -21.62 15.33 27.60
CA HIS A 221 -21.74 14.35 28.69
C HIS A 221 -20.38 13.93 29.25
N ILE A 222 -19.34 13.80 28.42
CA ILE A 222 -17.98 13.55 28.91
C ILE A 222 -17.51 14.71 29.79
N ILE A 223 -17.75 15.97 29.37
CA ILE A 223 -17.37 17.17 30.15
C ILE A 223 -18.08 17.16 31.51
N GLN A 224 -19.38 16.86 31.53
CA GLN A 224 -20.17 16.77 32.75
C GLN A 224 -19.65 15.67 33.69
N ASN A 225 -19.40 14.47 33.17
CA ASN A 225 -18.91 13.34 33.96
C ASN A 225 -17.50 13.58 34.52
N CYS A 226 -16.65 14.29 33.78
CA CYS A 226 -15.34 14.68 34.30
C CYS A 226 -15.41 15.82 35.33
N GLY A 227 -16.54 16.52 35.46
CA GLY A 227 -16.71 17.64 36.41
C GLY A 227 -15.85 18.86 36.09
N ILE A 228 -15.52 19.09 34.81
CA ILE A 228 -14.56 20.12 34.39
C ILE A 228 -15.29 21.33 33.82
N ASP A 229 -14.87 22.52 34.25
CA ASP A 229 -15.20 23.77 33.60
C ASP A 229 -14.09 24.14 32.60
N PHE A 230 -14.32 23.86 31.32
CA PHE A 230 -13.38 24.23 30.27
C PHE A 230 -13.48 25.74 30.04
N GLY A 231 -12.48 26.50 30.50
CA GLY A 231 -12.31 27.90 30.09
C GLY A 231 -12.12 28.05 28.58
N GLU A 232 -12.09 29.28 28.06
CA GLU A 232 -12.03 29.57 26.62
C GLU A 232 -10.84 28.94 25.85
N SER A 233 -9.79 28.47 26.56
CA SER A 233 -8.54 27.97 25.98
C SER A 233 -8.32 26.46 26.01
N GLN A 234 -9.07 25.68 26.79
CA GLN A 234 -8.78 24.25 27.02
C GLN A 234 -9.75 23.34 26.25
N GLN A 235 -9.22 22.37 25.50
CA GLN A 235 -10.01 21.46 24.66
C GLN A 235 -10.12 20.08 25.34
N LEU A 236 -11.32 19.48 25.32
CA LEU A 236 -11.58 18.18 25.98
C LEU A 236 -10.55 17.11 25.63
N HIS A 237 -10.16 16.98 24.36
CA HIS A 237 -9.21 15.95 23.94
C HIS A 237 -7.82 16.14 24.57
N GLU A 238 -7.37 17.37 24.78
CA GLU A 238 -6.09 17.66 25.45
C GLU A 238 -6.14 17.21 26.90
N TYR A 239 -7.23 17.53 27.60
CA TYR A 239 -7.45 17.06 28.97
C TYR A 239 -7.43 15.53 29.07
N LEU A 240 -8.18 14.83 28.21
CA LEU A 240 -8.23 13.36 28.22
C LEU A 240 -6.85 12.75 27.99
N LEU A 241 -6.05 13.35 27.10
CA LEU A 241 -4.67 12.94 26.83
C LEU A 241 -3.75 13.16 28.03
N GLU A 242 -3.84 14.33 28.68
CA GLU A 242 -3.09 14.63 29.90
C GLU A 242 -3.40 13.63 31.00
N GLN A 243 -4.67 13.28 31.21
CA GLN A 243 -5.08 12.27 32.18
C GLN A 243 -4.53 10.87 31.84
N CYS A 244 -4.60 10.46 30.56
CA CYS A 244 -3.99 9.19 30.13
C CYS A 244 -2.49 9.15 30.44
N MET A 245 -1.77 10.24 30.15
CA MET A 245 -0.33 10.33 30.41
C MET A 245 0.01 10.42 31.91
N ALA A 246 -0.95 10.84 32.74
CA ALA A 246 -0.83 10.87 34.20
C ALA A 246 -1.14 9.52 34.87
N GLY A 247 -1.54 8.50 34.10
CA GLY A 247 -1.91 7.18 34.63
C GLY A 247 -3.39 7.03 35.00
N GLU A 248 -4.22 8.02 34.66
CA GLU A 248 -5.67 8.03 34.96
C GLU A 248 -6.51 7.41 33.82
N PHE A 249 -5.92 6.52 33.01
CA PHE A 249 -6.60 5.96 31.84
C PHE A 249 -7.88 5.20 32.19
N VAL A 250 -7.89 4.43 33.28
CA VAL A 250 -9.08 3.68 33.72
C VAL A 250 -10.23 4.65 34.04
N ALA A 251 -9.95 5.73 34.77
CA ALA A 251 -10.95 6.75 35.07
C ALA A 251 -11.45 7.47 33.80
N VAL A 252 -10.55 7.75 32.85
CA VAL A 252 -10.92 8.31 31.54
C VAL A 252 -11.89 7.38 30.80
N ILE A 253 -11.59 6.08 30.74
CA ILE A 253 -12.47 5.11 30.07
C ILE A 253 -13.82 5.00 30.76
N GLN A 254 -13.86 4.95 32.10
CA GLN A 254 -15.11 4.90 32.85
C GLN A 254 -15.99 6.14 32.61
N ASN A 255 -15.39 7.34 32.57
CA ASN A 255 -16.12 8.58 32.27
C ASN A 255 -16.69 8.58 30.85
N ILE A 256 -15.91 8.11 29.87
CA ILE A 256 -16.35 7.99 28.47
C ILE A 256 -17.45 6.91 28.34
N GLN A 257 -17.34 5.80 29.08
CA GLN A 257 -18.32 4.70 29.09
C GLN A 257 -19.66 5.17 29.64
N SER A 258 -19.67 5.84 30.81
CA SER A 258 -20.88 6.40 31.38
C SER A 258 -21.51 7.41 30.43
N ALA A 259 -20.72 8.34 29.88
CA ALA A 259 -21.22 9.35 28.94
C ALA A 259 -21.82 8.71 27.69
N PHE A 260 -21.25 7.60 27.21
CA PHE A 260 -21.77 6.88 26.06
C PHE A 260 -23.14 6.26 26.35
N VAL A 261 -23.30 5.59 27.50
CA VAL A 261 -24.57 4.98 27.91
C VAL A 261 -25.65 6.05 28.11
N ASP A 262 -25.33 7.12 28.85
CA ASP A 262 -26.27 8.22 29.11
C ASP A 262 -26.72 8.89 27.80
N CYS A 263 -25.78 9.12 26.87
CA CYS A 263 -26.09 9.66 25.55
C CYS A 263 -26.93 8.71 24.70
N PHE A 264 -26.67 7.41 24.77
CA PHE A 264 -27.42 6.44 24.00
C PHE A 264 -28.88 6.41 24.46
N ASP A 265 -29.11 6.37 25.77
CA ASP A 265 -30.45 6.37 26.34
C ASP A 265 -31.18 7.66 25.96
N PHE A 266 -30.52 8.81 26.09
CA PHE A 266 -31.06 10.12 25.66
C PHE A 266 -31.44 10.15 24.17
N LEU A 267 -30.55 9.70 23.28
CA LEU A 267 -30.78 9.76 21.82
C LEU A 267 -31.77 8.69 21.32
N THR A 268 -31.95 7.60 22.08
CA THR A 268 -32.91 6.55 21.71
C THR A 268 -34.34 7.03 21.87
N GLU A 269 -34.62 7.90 22.86
CA GLU A 269 -35.92 8.56 23.01
C GLU A 269 -36.29 9.42 21.80
N ASP A 270 -35.30 10.06 21.17
CA ASP A 270 -35.46 10.90 19.98
C ASP A 270 -35.57 10.10 18.67
N GLY A 271 -35.20 8.82 18.66
CA GLY A 271 -35.28 7.94 17.49
C GLY A 271 -34.32 8.29 16.35
N ASP A 272 -33.31 9.14 16.57
CA ASP A 272 -32.34 9.52 15.55
C ASP A 272 -31.22 8.48 15.40
N VAL A 273 -31.46 7.49 14.53
CA VAL A 273 -30.49 6.45 14.16
C VAL A 273 -29.17 7.04 13.61
N GLY A 274 -29.22 8.23 12.99
CA GLY A 274 -28.03 8.93 12.52
C GLY A 274 -27.17 9.44 13.66
N ALA A 275 -27.79 10.01 14.70
CA ALA A 275 -27.12 10.46 15.92
C ALA A 275 -26.53 9.27 16.70
N LEU A 276 -27.26 8.16 16.84
CA LEU A 276 -26.75 6.94 17.48
C LEU A 276 -25.53 6.37 16.76
N ARG A 277 -25.53 6.36 15.42
CA ARG A 277 -24.35 5.93 14.64
C ARG A 277 -23.16 6.86 14.85
N LYS A 278 -23.38 8.18 14.89
CA LYS A 278 -22.32 9.16 15.15
C LYS A 278 -21.76 9.04 16.57
N LEU A 279 -22.60 8.78 17.57
CA LEU A 279 -22.22 8.48 18.95
C LEU A 279 -21.29 7.27 18.99
N HIS A 280 -21.70 6.14 18.40
CA HIS A 280 -20.86 4.94 18.35
C HIS A 280 -19.51 5.19 17.65
N GLN A 281 -19.51 5.92 16.53
CA GLN A 281 -18.29 6.29 15.80
C GLN A 281 -17.38 7.28 16.56
N ALA A 282 -17.94 8.11 17.44
CA ALA A 282 -17.20 9.02 18.30
C ALA A 282 -16.53 8.24 19.43
N ALA A 283 -17.30 7.38 20.11
CA ALA A 283 -16.86 6.54 21.20
C ALA A 283 -15.76 5.56 20.80
N GLU A 284 -16.02 4.69 19.81
CA GLU A 284 -15.05 3.73 19.26
C GLU A 284 -13.77 4.44 18.78
N GLY A 285 -13.95 5.55 18.04
CA GLY A 285 -12.87 6.32 17.46
C GLY A 285 -11.94 6.94 18.49
N SER A 286 -12.51 7.50 19.56
CA SER A 286 -11.77 8.18 20.63
C SER A 286 -10.94 7.19 21.43
N ILE A 287 -11.53 6.09 21.87
CA ILE A 287 -10.82 5.11 22.72
C ILE A 287 -9.75 4.34 21.97
N SER A 288 -10.02 3.96 20.72
CA SER A 288 -9.02 3.35 19.85
C SER A 288 -7.79 4.24 19.64
N LYS A 289 -7.88 5.55 19.91
CA LYS A 289 -6.77 6.50 19.79
C LYS A 289 -6.14 6.84 21.14
N LEU A 290 -6.93 7.06 22.18
CA LEU A 290 -6.46 7.37 23.54
C LEU A 290 -5.56 6.26 24.08
N VAL A 291 -5.87 4.99 23.79
CA VAL A 291 -5.07 3.85 24.23
C VAL A 291 -3.61 3.91 23.77
N LEU A 292 -3.32 4.52 22.62
CA LEU A 292 -1.96 4.65 22.09
C LEU A 292 -1.06 5.54 22.97
N PHE A 293 -1.64 6.43 23.78
CA PHE A 293 -0.90 7.32 24.68
C PHE A 293 -0.57 6.66 26.03
N ASN A 294 -1.04 5.42 26.26
CA ASN A 294 -0.66 4.64 27.43
C ASN A 294 0.63 3.87 27.24
N VAL A 295 1.16 3.79 26.02
CA VAL A 295 2.47 3.16 25.79
C VAL A 295 3.56 4.16 26.19
N LYS A 296 4.52 3.72 27.01
CA LYS A 296 5.64 4.57 27.42
C LYS A 296 6.53 4.92 26.24
N ASN A 297 6.79 6.22 26.04
CA ASN A 297 7.57 6.72 24.90
C ASN A 297 9.03 6.24 24.95
N ASP A 298 9.65 6.31 26.12
CA ASP A 298 11.01 5.82 26.39
C ASP A 298 11.11 4.31 26.17
N TRP A 299 10.09 3.55 26.56
CA TRP A 299 10.02 2.11 26.24
C TRP A 299 9.92 1.87 24.72
N MET A 300 9.08 2.62 24.00
CA MET A 300 8.96 2.49 22.54
C MET A 300 10.26 2.85 21.79
N GLU A 301 11.00 3.85 22.27
CA GLU A 301 12.31 4.21 21.72
C GLU A 301 13.32 3.06 21.90
N GLN A 302 13.43 2.52 23.12
CA GLN A 302 14.30 1.38 23.42
C GLN A 302 13.92 0.15 22.59
N TYR A 303 12.63 -0.18 22.55
CA TYR A 303 12.10 -1.30 21.78
C TYR A 303 12.45 -1.20 20.29
N ARG A 304 12.28 -0.01 19.68
CA ARG A 304 12.65 0.21 18.27
C ARG A 304 14.14 0.10 18.03
N GLU A 305 14.95 0.59 18.97
CA GLU A 305 16.41 0.43 18.89
C GLU A 305 16.79 -1.06 18.89
N GLU A 306 16.15 -1.87 19.73
CA GLU A 306 16.34 -3.33 19.72
C GLU A 306 15.85 -3.98 18.42
N CYS A 307 14.68 -3.60 17.92
CA CYS A 307 14.14 -4.12 16.67
C CYS A 307 15.01 -3.77 15.47
N SER A 308 15.65 -2.59 15.44
CA SER A 308 16.57 -2.19 14.36
C SER A 308 17.79 -3.11 14.24
N LYS A 309 18.16 -3.79 15.32
CA LYS A 309 19.25 -4.77 15.38
C LYS A 309 18.81 -6.17 14.89
N ARG A 310 17.50 -6.37 14.64
CA ARG A 310 16.87 -7.63 14.21
C ARG A 310 16.29 -7.50 12.80
N SER A 311 15.70 -8.59 12.29
CA SER A 311 14.95 -8.56 11.03
C SER A 311 13.70 -7.67 11.15
N HIS A 312 13.42 -6.86 10.13
CA HIS A 312 12.35 -5.84 10.12
C HIS A 312 10.91 -6.34 10.39
N HIS A 313 10.66 -7.65 10.38
CA HIS A 313 9.31 -8.23 10.52
C HIS A 313 9.21 -9.26 11.66
N ASP A 314 10.26 -9.43 12.47
CA ASP A 314 10.28 -10.34 13.63
C ASP A 314 10.37 -9.52 14.91
N HIS A 315 9.26 -9.47 15.64
CA HIS A 315 9.08 -8.68 16.84
C HIS A 315 9.08 -9.59 18.07
N VAL A 316 9.73 -9.13 19.14
CA VAL A 316 9.75 -9.85 20.42
C VAL A 316 9.31 -8.87 21.48
N LEU A 317 8.16 -9.14 22.08
CA LEU A 317 7.56 -8.36 23.14
C LEU A 317 7.75 -9.06 24.50
N PRO A 318 7.73 -8.31 25.61
CA PRO A 318 7.61 -8.89 26.94
C PRO A 318 6.27 -9.61 27.08
N GLN A 319 6.11 -10.35 28.18
CA GLN A 319 4.83 -10.94 28.55
C GLN A 319 3.79 -9.83 28.72
N MET A 320 2.69 -9.92 27.98
CA MET A 320 1.57 -8.99 28.04
C MET A 320 0.29 -9.64 27.47
N SER A 321 -0.83 -9.03 27.79
CA SER A 321 -2.16 -9.35 27.29
C SER A 321 -2.25 -9.18 25.77
N PHE A 322 -3.21 -9.86 25.13
CA PHE A 322 -3.42 -9.70 23.70
C PHE A 322 -3.83 -8.28 23.30
N SER A 323 -4.60 -7.60 24.17
CA SER A 323 -4.91 -6.17 24.02
C SER A 323 -3.64 -5.33 24.04
N GLY A 324 -2.73 -5.60 24.97
CA GLY A 324 -1.42 -4.96 25.03
C GLY A 324 -0.62 -5.16 23.73
N VAL A 325 -0.61 -6.38 23.19
CA VAL A 325 0.03 -6.69 21.90
C VAL A 325 -0.57 -5.86 20.76
N GLU A 326 -1.89 -5.76 20.65
CA GLU A 326 -2.57 -4.96 19.61
C GLU A 326 -2.21 -3.47 19.73
N VAL A 327 -2.14 -2.93 20.96
CA VAL A 327 -1.79 -1.53 21.21
C VAL A 327 -0.34 -1.26 20.81
N VAL A 328 0.61 -2.06 21.30
CA VAL A 328 2.05 -1.90 21.02
C VAL A 328 2.35 -2.13 19.54
N SER A 329 1.79 -3.17 18.94
CA SER A 329 2.00 -3.45 17.51
C SER A 329 1.36 -2.39 16.62
N SER A 330 0.23 -1.79 17.03
CA SER A 330 -0.38 -0.66 16.33
C SER A 330 0.45 0.61 16.44
N ARG A 331 1.05 0.86 17.61
CA ARG A 331 2.00 1.96 17.84
C ARG A 331 3.23 1.80 16.95
N GLU A 332 3.81 0.61 16.90
CA GLU A 332 4.97 0.31 16.07
C GLU A 332 4.66 0.46 14.58
N ALA A 333 3.52 -0.09 14.14
CA ALA A 333 3.08 -0.03 12.76
C ALA A 333 2.43 1.31 12.36
N ARG A 334 2.32 2.26 13.29
CA ARG A 334 1.69 3.58 13.10
C ARG A 334 0.28 3.46 12.51
N THR A 335 -0.54 2.60 13.13
CA THR A 335 -1.94 2.39 12.78
C THR A 335 -2.84 2.57 14.00
N ILE A 336 -4.14 2.75 13.79
CA ILE A 336 -5.10 2.80 14.90
C ILE A 336 -5.46 1.36 15.32
N PRO A 337 -5.29 0.96 16.59
CA PRO A 337 -5.67 -0.36 17.06
C PRO A 337 -7.16 -0.60 16.86
N LYS A 338 -7.52 -1.87 16.68
CA LYS A 338 -8.92 -2.29 16.62
C LYS A 338 -9.18 -3.36 17.65
N PHE A 339 -10.33 -3.29 18.29
CA PHE A 339 -10.75 -4.25 19.30
C PHE A 339 -12.06 -4.88 18.84
N HIS A 340 -12.18 -6.20 18.96
CA HIS A 340 -13.41 -6.94 18.72
C HIS A 340 -13.52 -8.03 19.78
N ARG A 341 -14.76 -8.36 20.16
CA ARG A 341 -15.01 -9.50 21.04
C ARG A 341 -15.10 -10.80 20.24
N ASP A 342 -14.56 -11.89 20.81
CA ASP A 342 -14.89 -13.24 20.38
C ASP A 342 -16.06 -13.80 21.21
N LYS A 343 -16.93 -14.62 20.62
CA LYS A 343 -18.16 -15.15 21.24
C LYS A 343 -17.91 -16.11 22.41
N HIS A 344 -16.65 -16.45 22.71
CA HIS A 344 -16.29 -17.54 23.62
C HIS A 344 -15.28 -17.19 24.74
N GLY A 345 -14.87 -15.93 24.91
CA GLY A 345 -13.91 -15.57 25.97
C GLY A 345 -13.80 -14.07 26.30
N LEU A 346 -13.08 -13.77 27.38
CA LEU A 346 -12.66 -12.41 27.81
C LEU A 346 -11.49 -11.87 26.96
N ASP A 347 -10.87 -12.71 26.13
CA ASP A 347 -9.76 -12.32 25.27
C ASP A 347 -10.26 -11.48 24.09
N LEU A 348 -10.04 -10.17 24.21
CA LEU A 348 -10.07 -9.25 23.08
C LEU A 348 -9.00 -9.70 22.07
N GLN A 349 -9.42 -10.39 21.01
CA GLN A 349 -8.57 -10.51 19.83
C GLN A 349 -8.52 -9.13 19.17
N GLY A 350 -7.38 -8.44 19.33
CA GLY A 350 -6.97 -7.35 18.45
C GLY A 350 -7.44 -7.63 17.03
N GLY A 351 -8.23 -6.72 16.47
CA GLY A 351 -8.98 -6.90 15.23
C GLY A 351 -8.11 -7.17 14.00
N LYS A 352 -6.80 -7.15 14.18
CA LYS A 352 -5.74 -7.30 13.18
C LYS A 352 -4.79 -8.47 13.48
N GLY A 353 -4.82 -9.03 14.68
CA GLY A 353 -4.00 -10.17 15.08
C GLY A 353 -4.67 -11.50 14.75
N VAL A 354 -3.89 -12.46 14.24
CA VAL A 354 -4.31 -13.86 14.20
C VAL A 354 -3.63 -14.60 15.35
N ALA A 355 -4.37 -14.80 16.44
CA ALA A 355 -4.01 -15.78 17.45
C ALA A 355 -4.33 -17.18 16.90
N LEU A 356 -3.32 -18.03 16.78
CA LEU A 356 -3.50 -19.39 16.30
C LEU A 356 -3.54 -20.34 17.50
N GLU A 357 -4.71 -20.95 17.74
CA GLU A 357 -4.92 -21.93 18.81
C GLU A 357 -3.99 -23.15 18.68
N THR A 358 -3.68 -23.79 19.79
CA THR A 358 -2.98 -25.08 19.82
C THR A 358 -3.82 -26.18 19.15
N GLY A 359 -3.23 -27.00 18.27
CA GLY A 359 -3.91 -28.16 17.67
C GLY A 359 -3.64 -28.44 16.19
N PHE A 360 -2.73 -27.69 15.54
CA PHE A 360 -2.39 -27.94 14.13
C PHE A 360 -1.81 -29.33 13.90
N ARG A 361 -2.33 -30.03 12.89
CA ARG A 361 -1.67 -31.24 12.37
C ARG A 361 -0.51 -30.80 11.47
N ALA A 362 0.71 -31.25 11.77
CA ALA A 362 1.97 -30.78 11.16
C ALA A 362 2.01 -30.74 9.61
N LYS A 363 1.14 -31.48 8.90
CA LYS A 363 1.13 -31.53 7.43
C LYS A 363 0.41 -30.37 6.73
N ASP A 364 -0.46 -29.61 7.42
CA ASP A 364 -1.33 -28.58 6.80
C ASP A 364 -1.23 -27.18 7.44
N VAL A 365 -0.26 -26.96 8.34
CA VAL A 365 -0.17 -25.75 9.18
C VAL A 365 -0.18 -24.46 8.36
N VAL A 366 0.67 -24.39 7.31
CA VAL A 366 0.75 -23.20 6.43
C VAL A 366 -0.61 -22.89 5.80
N ARG A 367 -1.29 -23.92 5.29
CA ARG A 367 -2.60 -23.76 4.65
C ARG A 367 -3.66 -23.27 5.62
N ASP A 368 -3.65 -23.77 6.85
CA ASP A 368 -4.60 -23.35 7.89
C ASP A 368 -4.32 -21.92 8.37
N VAL A 369 -3.04 -21.52 8.47
CA VAL A 369 -2.66 -20.13 8.73
C VAL A 369 -3.17 -19.22 7.61
N ILE A 370 -2.95 -19.59 6.34
CA ILE A 370 -3.44 -18.83 5.18
C ILE A 370 -4.97 -18.68 5.22
N LYS A 371 -5.72 -19.75 5.53
CA LYS A 371 -7.18 -19.69 5.66
C LYS A 371 -7.63 -18.73 6.75
N ARG A 372 -7.07 -18.84 7.97
CA ARG A 372 -7.42 -17.97 9.11
C ARG A 372 -7.07 -16.51 8.82
N LEU A 373 -5.90 -16.25 8.24
CA LEU A 373 -5.50 -14.91 7.77
C LEU A 373 -6.44 -14.40 6.69
N TYR A 374 -6.83 -15.23 5.72
CA TYR A 374 -7.78 -14.84 4.68
C TYR A 374 -9.11 -14.40 5.27
N THR A 375 -9.67 -15.18 6.20
CA THR A 375 -10.91 -14.82 6.89
C THR A 375 -10.79 -13.49 7.63
N LYS A 376 -9.69 -13.26 8.35
CA LYS A 376 -9.46 -12.02 9.11
C LYS A 376 -9.17 -10.81 8.23
N VAL A 377 -8.39 -10.97 7.15
CA VAL A 377 -8.04 -9.87 6.24
C VAL A 377 -9.20 -9.53 5.31
N MET A 378 -9.92 -10.54 4.81
CA MET A 378 -10.98 -10.37 3.82
C MET A 378 -12.37 -10.27 4.43
N GLU A 379 -12.51 -10.49 5.74
CA GLU A 379 -13.79 -10.49 6.47
C GLU A 379 -14.81 -11.48 5.85
N ARG A 380 -14.31 -12.57 5.25
CA ARG A 380 -15.09 -13.63 4.60
C ARG A 380 -14.31 -14.94 4.50
N GLU A 381 -15.02 -16.07 4.51
CA GLU A 381 -14.38 -17.38 4.40
C GLU A 381 -13.74 -17.64 3.03
N LEU A 382 -12.71 -18.48 3.04
CA LEU A 382 -12.08 -18.99 1.83
C LEU A 382 -13.01 -20.03 1.17
N THR A 383 -13.44 -19.78 -0.07
CA THR A 383 -14.28 -20.73 -0.80
C THR A 383 -13.48 -21.95 -1.23
N THR A 384 -14.14 -23.11 -1.32
CA THR A 384 -13.53 -24.37 -1.77
C THR A 384 -12.97 -24.34 -3.19
N VAL A 385 -13.38 -23.35 -3.99
CA VAL A 385 -12.99 -23.14 -5.40
C VAL A 385 -11.73 -22.28 -5.54
N LEU A 386 -11.32 -21.56 -4.49
CA LEU A 386 -10.15 -20.67 -4.56
C LEU A 386 -8.86 -21.48 -4.35
N ASP A 387 -7.97 -21.48 -5.34
CA ASP A 387 -6.63 -22.08 -5.21
C ASP A 387 -5.81 -21.34 -4.13
N GLU A 388 -5.00 -22.08 -3.37
CA GLU A 388 -4.17 -21.58 -2.27
C GLU A 388 -3.19 -20.51 -2.75
N ASN A 389 -2.62 -20.67 -3.95
CA ASN A 389 -1.73 -19.67 -4.55
C ASN A 389 -2.45 -18.35 -4.81
N LYS A 390 -3.72 -18.42 -5.23
CA LYS A 390 -4.56 -17.24 -5.45
C LYS A 390 -4.94 -16.58 -4.12
N ALA A 391 -5.20 -17.37 -3.07
CA ALA A 391 -5.44 -16.86 -1.72
C ALA A 391 -4.21 -16.10 -1.18
N VAL A 392 -3.02 -16.69 -1.34
CA VAL A 392 -1.74 -16.06 -0.94
C VAL A 392 -1.51 -14.77 -1.71
N SER A 393 -1.68 -14.78 -3.04
CA SER A 393 -1.49 -13.57 -3.86
C SER A 393 -2.44 -12.43 -3.45
N ILE A 394 -3.71 -12.75 -3.17
CA ILE A 394 -4.68 -11.77 -2.65
C ILE A 394 -4.25 -11.24 -1.28
N LEU A 395 -3.83 -12.12 -0.37
CA LEU A 395 -3.36 -11.73 0.96
C LEU A 395 -2.15 -10.81 0.87
N GLN A 396 -1.12 -11.19 0.11
CA GLN A 396 0.09 -10.38 -0.10
C GLN A 396 -0.27 -8.97 -0.56
N LYS A 397 -1.03 -8.86 -1.66
CA LYS A 397 -1.44 -7.57 -2.23
C LYS A 397 -2.29 -6.76 -1.22
N THR A 398 -3.22 -7.40 -0.53
CA THR A 398 -4.13 -6.72 0.39
C THR A 398 -3.42 -6.22 1.65
N ILE A 399 -2.54 -7.02 2.24
CA ILE A 399 -1.74 -6.63 3.41
C ILE A 399 -0.84 -5.45 3.03
N GLN A 400 -0.10 -5.56 1.93
CA GLN A 400 0.78 -4.50 1.44
C GLN A 400 0.01 -3.19 1.20
N GLN A 401 -1.11 -3.25 0.46
CA GLN A 401 -1.93 -2.07 0.16
C GLN A 401 -2.53 -1.42 1.41
N ARG A 402 -2.92 -2.20 2.41
CA ARG A 402 -3.50 -1.69 3.66
C ARG A 402 -2.44 -1.09 4.59
N LYS A 403 -1.23 -1.66 4.60
CA LYS A 403 -0.07 -1.14 5.33
C LYS A 403 0.40 0.20 4.75
N GLN A 404 0.33 0.36 3.43
CA GLN A 404 0.76 1.57 2.71
C GLN A 404 -0.31 2.68 2.60
N GLN A 405 -1.49 2.53 3.23
CA GLN A 405 -2.52 3.58 3.16
C GLN A 405 -2.04 4.90 3.76
N LYS A 406 -2.22 5.98 3.02
CA LYS A 406 -1.91 7.34 3.50
C LYS A 406 -2.87 7.77 4.59
N ASN A 407 -4.17 7.48 4.42
CA ASN A 407 -5.18 7.83 5.41
C ASN A 407 -5.05 6.92 6.64
N LEU A 408 -4.76 7.51 7.79
CA LEU A 408 -4.54 6.80 9.04
C LEU A 408 -5.74 5.94 9.48
N LYS A 409 -6.97 6.36 9.19
CA LYS A 409 -8.20 5.60 9.50
C LYS A 409 -8.34 4.33 8.65
N LEU A 410 -7.76 4.34 7.44
CA LEU A 410 -7.79 3.20 6.51
C LEU A 410 -6.55 2.31 6.62
N ARG A 411 -5.47 2.81 7.23
CA ARG A 411 -4.23 2.07 7.42
C ARG A 411 -4.44 0.91 8.38
N LYS A 412 -4.10 -0.30 7.92
CA LYS A 412 -4.16 -1.51 8.73
C LYS A 412 -2.81 -2.22 8.70
N ASN A 413 -2.39 -2.73 9.85
CA ASN A 413 -1.32 -3.70 9.95
C ASN A 413 -1.93 -5.06 10.28
N TYR A 414 -1.20 -6.13 10.00
CA TYR A 414 -1.57 -7.50 10.37
C TYR A 414 -0.37 -8.18 11.01
N PHE A 415 -0.63 -8.96 12.06
CA PHE A 415 0.42 -9.71 12.73
C PHE A 415 -0.01 -11.13 13.06
N LEU A 416 0.98 -12.01 13.13
CA LEU A 416 0.87 -13.38 13.59
C LEU A 416 1.52 -13.50 14.96
N LEU A 417 0.74 -13.88 15.96
CA LEU A 417 1.28 -14.17 17.28
C LEU A 417 1.80 -15.62 17.28
N LEU A 418 3.08 -15.78 17.59
CA LEU A 418 3.74 -17.07 17.67
C LEU A 418 3.70 -17.58 19.12
N PRO A 419 3.32 -18.85 19.35
CA PRO A 419 3.32 -19.43 20.68
C PRO A 419 4.74 -19.64 21.21
N ASP A 420 4.91 -19.56 22.53
CA ASP A 420 6.20 -19.84 23.21
C ASP A 420 6.49 -21.36 23.33
N GLU A 421 5.47 -22.21 23.10
CA GLU A 421 5.63 -23.64 23.23
C GLU A 421 6.50 -24.25 22.11
N ALA A 422 7.63 -24.84 22.49
CA ALA A 422 8.55 -25.55 21.60
C ALA A 422 7.89 -26.68 20.78
N ASN A 423 6.76 -27.23 21.25
CA ASN A 423 6.02 -28.30 20.57
C ASN A 423 4.95 -27.79 19.58
N SER A 424 4.80 -26.46 19.42
CA SER A 424 3.88 -25.91 18.44
C SER A 424 4.42 -26.06 17.02
N ALA A 425 3.56 -26.50 16.09
CA ALA A 425 3.91 -26.53 14.67
C ALA A 425 4.18 -25.13 14.07
N LEU A 426 3.81 -24.05 14.78
CA LEU A 426 4.14 -22.67 14.42
C LEU A 426 5.52 -22.25 14.92
N ALA A 427 6.09 -22.96 15.89
CA ALA A 427 7.47 -22.79 16.32
C ALA A 427 8.46 -23.42 15.32
N ASP A 428 7.99 -24.31 14.43
CA ASP A 428 8.80 -24.94 13.38
C ASP A 428 9.39 -23.90 12.41
N LYS A 429 10.71 -23.94 12.25
CA LYS A 429 11.46 -22.99 11.43
C LYS A 429 11.09 -23.08 9.94
N MET A 430 10.86 -24.29 9.41
CA MET A 430 10.47 -24.48 8.01
C MET A 430 9.08 -23.90 7.74
N VAL A 431 8.15 -24.04 8.70
CA VAL A 431 6.82 -23.41 8.63
C VAL A 431 6.93 -21.88 8.63
N GLN A 432 7.72 -21.33 9.56
CA GLN A 432 7.92 -19.88 9.64
C GLN A 432 8.60 -19.31 8.39
N ASP A 433 9.66 -19.95 7.90
CA ASP A 433 10.38 -19.50 6.70
C ASP A 433 9.46 -19.55 5.48
N ARG A 434 8.61 -20.58 5.36
CA ARG A 434 7.61 -20.66 4.31
C ARG A 434 6.54 -19.56 4.44
N LEU A 435 6.03 -19.28 5.63
CA LEU A 435 5.06 -18.19 5.84
C LEU A 435 5.67 -16.82 5.54
N LYS A 436 6.91 -16.56 5.97
CA LYS A 436 7.66 -15.34 5.67
C LYS A 436 7.88 -15.16 4.16
N THR A 437 8.14 -16.26 3.44
CA THR A 437 8.28 -16.25 1.98
C THR A 437 6.94 -15.96 1.29
N LEU A 438 5.85 -16.55 1.78
CA LEU A 438 4.51 -16.36 1.21
C LEU A 438 3.89 -15.02 1.60
N LEU A 439 4.24 -14.41 2.73
CA LEU A 439 3.64 -13.18 3.24
C LEU A 439 4.72 -12.25 3.82
N PRO A 440 5.55 -11.63 2.98
CA PRO A 440 6.73 -10.87 3.43
C PRO A 440 6.39 -9.62 4.25
N ASP A 441 5.19 -9.06 4.09
CA ASP A 441 4.72 -7.89 4.82
C ASP A 441 4.01 -8.21 6.15
N LEU A 442 3.81 -9.50 6.47
CA LEU A 442 3.18 -9.93 7.72
C LEU A 442 4.17 -9.84 8.88
N SER A 443 3.75 -9.18 9.97
CA SER A 443 4.58 -9.07 11.18
C SER A 443 4.45 -10.35 12.02
N PHE A 444 5.56 -10.88 12.52
CA PHE A 444 5.58 -12.03 13.43
C PHE A 444 5.92 -11.52 14.83
N ILE A 445 5.09 -11.84 15.82
CA ILE A 445 5.25 -11.37 17.21
C ILE A 445 5.46 -12.59 18.11
N ARG A 446 6.48 -12.54 18.97
CA ARG A 446 6.73 -13.51 20.04
C ARG A 446 6.63 -12.82 21.39
N LEU A 447 6.06 -13.50 22.37
CA LEU A 447 6.05 -13.05 23.76
C LEU A 447 7.14 -13.82 24.52
N LYS A 448 7.84 -13.16 25.43
CA LYS A 448 8.81 -13.80 26.32
C LYS A 448 8.08 -14.34 27.57
N SER A 449 7.99 -15.66 27.76
CA SER A 449 7.26 -16.28 28.89
C SER A 449 7.65 -15.86 30.32
N ASP A 450 8.82 -15.26 30.54
CA ASP A 450 9.33 -14.93 31.87
C ASP A 450 9.81 -13.46 32.02
N CYS A 451 9.34 -12.57 31.14
CA CYS A 451 9.82 -11.19 31.11
C CYS A 451 8.65 -10.21 31.22
N HIS A 452 8.41 -9.72 32.44
CA HIS A 452 7.51 -8.59 32.66
C HIS A 452 8.30 -7.30 32.54
N GLU A 453 7.88 -6.41 31.66
CA GLU A 453 8.43 -5.06 31.51
C GLU A 453 7.28 -4.08 31.65
N ALA A 454 7.53 -2.94 32.30
CA ALA A 454 6.52 -1.92 32.51
C ALA A 454 6.30 -1.11 31.21
N THR A 455 5.68 -1.73 30.20
CA THR A 455 5.46 -1.18 28.86
C THR A 455 4.45 -0.04 28.83
N PHE A 456 3.44 -0.10 29.69
CA PHE A 456 2.36 0.88 29.75
C PHE A 456 2.49 1.81 30.98
N ILE A 457 1.82 2.96 30.92
CA ILE A 457 1.74 3.92 32.03
C ILE A 457 0.91 3.33 33.19
N VAL A 458 -0.22 2.70 32.86
CA VAL A 458 -1.01 1.86 33.77
C VAL A 458 -0.57 0.39 33.67
N GLU A 459 -1.01 -0.46 34.59
CA GLU A 459 -0.76 -1.90 34.48
C GLU A 459 -1.50 -2.48 33.25
N ASP A 460 -0.88 -3.46 32.59
CA ASP A 460 -1.44 -4.10 31.38
C ASP A 460 -2.79 -4.78 31.66
N GLU A 461 -2.96 -5.35 32.86
CA GLU A 461 -4.23 -5.94 33.31
C GLU A 461 -5.34 -4.88 33.38
N ASP A 462 -5.06 -3.72 33.98
CA ASP A 462 -6.02 -2.62 34.10
C ASP A 462 -6.38 -2.02 32.72
N LEU A 463 -5.38 -1.87 31.85
CA LEU A 463 -5.57 -1.44 30.45
C LEU A 463 -6.53 -2.40 29.73
N MET A 464 -6.26 -3.70 29.85
CA MET A 464 -7.02 -4.75 29.18
C MET A 464 -8.47 -4.82 29.68
N VAL A 465 -8.68 -4.74 31.00
CA VAL A 465 -10.02 -4.72 31.62
C VAL A 465 -10.80 -3.49 31.14
N ALA A 466 -10.21 -2.30 31.22
CA ALA A 466 -10.88 -1.06 30.83
C ALA A 466 -11.33 -1.08 29.35
N ILE A 467 -10.45 -1.53 28.44
CA ILE A 467 -10.80 -1.65 27.01
C ILE A 467 -11.86 -2.74 26.81
N GLY A 468 -11.73 -3.88 27.50
CA GLY A 468 -12.66 -5.02 27.42
C GLY A 468 -14.08 -4.66 27.81
N GLU A 469 -14.24 -4.01 28.95
CA GLU A 469 -15.54 -3.55 29.44
C GLU A 469 -16.16 -2.51 28.51
N PHE A 470 -15.37 -1.54 28.05
CA PHE A 470 -15.87 -0.50 27.15
C PHE A 470 -16.41 -1.07 25.83
N PHE A 471 -15.64 -1.94 25.18
CA PHE A 471 -16.08 -2.55 23.91
C PHE A 471 -17.23 -3.53 24.11
N THR A 472 -17.34 -4.16 25.28
CA THR A 472 -18.53 -4.94 25.66
C THR A 472 -19.76 -4.04 25.69
N THR A 473 -19.68 -2.86 26.32
CA THR A 473 -20.76 -1.88 26.30
C THR A 473 -21.08 -1.39 24.89
N LEU A 474 -20.09 -1.09 24.05
CA LEU A 474 -20.35 -0.68 22.66
C LEU A 474 -21.15 -1.74 21.87
N GLU A 475 -20.79 -3.03 22.01
CA GLU A 475 -21.48 -4.12 21.32
C GLU A 475 -22.92 -4.32 21.81
N GLU A 476 -23.15 -4.21 23.13
CA GLU A 476 -24.47 -4.31 23.73
C GLU A 476 -25.42 -3.20 23.25
N TYR A 477 -24.88 -2.00 23.02
CA TYR A 477 -25.59 -0.81 22.58
C TYR A 477 -25.43 -0.53 21.08
N ASN A 478 -25.12 -1.56 20.28
CA ASN A 478 -24.93 -1.39 18.84
C ASN A 478 -26.28 -1.16 18.12
N PRO A 479 -26.49 -0.02 17.42
CA PRO A 479 -27.72 0.24 16.69
C PRO A 479 -27.88 -0.74 15.53
N LYS A 480 -28.85 -1.65 15.62
CA LYS A 480 -29.16 -2.67 14.59
C LYS A 480 -29.61 -2.07 13.26
#